data_AF-A0A1W9QXF5-F1
#
_entry.id   AF-A0A1W9QXF5-F1
#
_cell.length_a   1.000
_cell.length_b   1.000
_cell.length_c   1.000
_cell.angle_alpha   90.00
_cell.angle_beta   90.00
_cell.angle_gamma   90.00
#
_symmetry.space_group_name_H-M   'P 1'
#
loop_
_entity.id
_entity.type
_entity.pdbx_description
1 polymer ?
#
loop_
_entity_poly.entity_id
_entity_poly.type
_entity_poly.pdbx_seq_one_letter_code
_entity_poly.pdbx_strand_id
1 'polypeptide(L)'
;MINIFKTKNKYFDYKIGLAGGFVMGIIVYFINYNATSDFINSFIAALKQGVYTFLFGGFIMKLCESIAVKIKPYIPAIFFAMLIPSFVSLVLTFGVHSLKGTPRPIESTIPTAIFVIPSTLIWAYIKRKRTSRP
;
A
#
# COMPACT_ATOMS: atom_id res chain seq x y z
N MET A 1 27.40 12.10 3.40
CA MET A 1 26.25 11.46 2.71
C MET A 1 24.99 11.75 3.53
N ILE A 2 24.09 12.60 3.02
CA ILE A 2 22.91 13.06 3.77
C ILE A 2 21.97 11.87 3.99
N ASN A 3 21.67 11.57 5.25
CA ASN A 3 20.86 10.41 5.65
C ASN A 3 19.36 10.74 5.54
N ILE A 4 18.83 10.74 4.31
CA ILE A 4 17.48 11.21 3.95
C ILE A 4 16.34 10.24 4.40
N PHE A 5 16.65 9.10 5.05
CA PHE A 5 15.68 8.00 5.23
C PHE A 5 15.32 7.61 6.67
N LYS A 6 15.43 8.53 7.64
CA LYS A 6 14.86 8.32 8.98
C LYS A 6 13.42 8.83 9.01
N THR A 7 12.44 8.03 8.56
CA THR A 7 11.02 8.35 8.79
C THR A 7 10.73 8.17 10.28
N LYS A 8 10.83 9.27 11.05
CA LYS A 8 10.71 9.33 12.51
C LYS A 8 9.32 8.94 13.06
N ASN A 9 8.30 8.77 12.22
CA ASN A 9 6.96 8.42 12.70
C ASN A 9 6.81 6.90 12.87
N LYS A 10 6.38 6.48 14.07
CA LYS A 10 6.23 5.08 14.48
C LYS A 10 5.07 4.35 13.78
N TYR A 11 4.05 5.08 13.33
CA TYR A 11 2.79 4.49 12.86
C TYR A 11 2.52 4.70 11.37
N PHE A 12 3.25 5.60 10.70
CA PHE A 12 2.96 5.97 9.32
C PHE A 12 4.23 6.30 8.53
N ASP A 13 4.37 5.73 7.33
CA ASP A 13 5.42 6.12 6.38
C ASP A 13 4.88 7.12 5.35
N TYR A 14 5.08 8.41 5.61
CA TYR A 14 4.59 9.49 4.74
C TYR A 14 5.16 9.45 3.33
N LYS A 15 6.40 8.96 3.16
CA LYS A 15 7.04 8.95 1.84
C LYS A 15 6.41 7.88 0.97
N ILE A 16 6.21 6.68 1.53
CA ILE A 16 5.59 5.58 0.81
C ILE A 16 4.10 5.81 0.62
N GLY A 17 3.41 6.36 1.64
CA GLY A 17 2.04 6.82 1.49
C GLY A 17 1.91 7.81 0.33
N LEU A 18 2.74 8.86 0.30
CA LEU A 18 2.66 9.89 -0.74
C LEU A 18 2.99 9.34 -2.12
N ALA A 19 4.05 8.54 -2.24
CA ALA A 19 4.43 7.91 -3.50
C ALA A 19 3.33 6.97 -4.02
N GLY A 20 2.80 6.10 -3.15
CA GLY A 20 1.70 5.20 -3.50
C GLY A 20 0.43 5.96 -3.87
N GLY A 21 0.07 6.98 -3.09
CA GLY A 21 -1.07 7.86 -3.34
C GLY A 21 -1.00 8.54 -4.71
N PHE A 22 0.17 9.10 -5.04
CA PHE A 22 0.37 9.77 -6.30
C PHE A 22 0.31 8.81 -7.50
N VAL A 23 1.02 7.67 -7.43
CA VAL A 23 1.03 6.66 -8.50
C VAL A 23 -0.36 6.10 -8.73
N MET A 24 -1.08 5.71 -7.66
CA MET A 24 -2.44 5.18 -7.80
C MET A 24 -3.44 6.22 -8.27
N GLY A 25 -3.31 7.48 -7.84
CA GLY A 25 -4.13 8.58 -8.34
C GLY A 25 -3.98 8.76 -9.85
N ILE A 26 -2.74 8.78 -10.36
CA ILE A 26 -2.46 8.87 -11.81
C ILE A 26 -3.08 7.69 -12.56
N ILE A 27 -2.85 6.46 -12.08
CA ILE A 27 -3.39 5.26 -12.72
C ILE A 27 -4.92 5.33 -12.80
N VAL A 28 -5.59 5.68 -11.70
CA VAL A 28 -7.06 5.77 -11.66
C VAL A 28 -7.58 6.89 -12.55
N TYR A 29 -6.89 8.03 -12.62
CA TYR A 29 -7.24 9.10 -13.55
C TYR A 29 -7.27 8.58 -15.00
N PHE A 30 -6.18 7.97 -15.47
CA PHE A 30 -6.09 7.52 -16.86
C PHE A 30 -7.06 6.39 -17.18
N ILE A 31 -7.30 5.46 -16.25
CA ILE A 31 -8.31 4.41 -16.43
C ILE A 31 -9.70 5.02 -16.63
N ASN A 32 -10.10 5.98 -15.79
CA ASN A 32 -11.43 6.58 -15.87
C ASN A 32 -11.58 7.51 -17.08
N TYR A 33 -10.55 8.31 -17.38
CA TYR A 33 -10.58 9.26 -18.50
C TYR A 33 -10.62 8.52 -19.83
N ASN A 34 -9.84 7.45 -20.00
CA ASN A 34 -9.88 6.65 -21.24
C ASN A 34 -11.20 5.89 -21.43
N ALA A 35 -11.92 5.59 -20.35
CA ALA A 35 -13.21 4.90 -20.42
C ALA A 35 -14.41 5.84 -20.68
N THR A 36 -14.35 7.08 -20.19
CA THR A 36 -15.51 8.00 -20.16
C THR A 36 -15.30 9.33 -20.89
N SER A 37 -14.05 9.69 -21.20
CA SER A 37 -13.63 11.02 -21.66
C SER A 37 -14.03 12.17 -20.71
N ASP A 38 -14.45 11.88 -19.48
CA ASP A 38 -14.89 12.88 -18.50
C ASP A 38 -13.73 13.29 -17.59
N PHE A 39 -13.25 14.52 -17.77
CA PHE A 39 -12.13 15.06 -16.98
C PHE A 39 -12.46 15.20 -15.48
N ILE A 40 -13.60 15.80 -15.14
CA ILE A 40 -13.93 16.18 -13.76
C ILE A 40 -14.15 14.93 -12.92
N ASN A 41 -14.97 14.00 -13.40
CA ASN A 41 -15.28 12.79 -12.64
C ASN A 41 -14.05 11.87 -12.52
N SER A 42 -13.21 11.80 -13.56
CA SER A 42 -11.94 11.05 -13.51
C SER A 42 -10.95 11.65 -12.51
N PHE A 43 -10.88 12.99 -12.42
CA PHE A 43 -10.03 13.68 -11.46
C PHE A 43 -10.51 13.47 -10.01
N ILE A 44 -11.84 13.55 -9.76
CA ILE A 44 -12.41 13.25 -8.45
C ILE A 44 -12.13 11.80 -8.04
N ALA A 45 -12.26 10.84 -8.97
CA ALA A 45 -11.92 9.43 -8.71
C ALA A 45 -10.43 9.26 -8.37
N ALA A 46 -9.54 9.93 -9.10
CA ALA A 46 -8.10 9.94 -8.85
C ALA A 46 -7.76 10.49 -7.46
N LEU A 47 -8.38 11.60 -7.04
CA LEU A 47 -8.19 12.16 -5.70
C LEU A 47 -8.66 11.21 -4.61
N LYS A 48 -9.85 10.60 -4.77
CA LYS A 48 -10.37 9.61 -3.82
C LYS A 48 -9.42 8.43 -3.68
N GLN A 49 -8.91 7.91 -4.80
CA GLN A 49 -7.94 6.82 -4.78
C GLN A 49 -6.62 7.24 -4.15
N GLY A 50 -6.12 8.43 -4.50
CA GLY A 50 -4.84 8.94 -4.00
C GLY A 50 -4.85 9.13 -2.49
N VAL A 51 -5.91 9.74 -1.95
CA VAL A 51 -6.09 9.90 -0.49
C VAL A 51 -6.21 8.55 0.21
N TYR A 52 -7.01 7.63 -0.32
CA TYR A 52 -7.13 6.27 0.23
C TYR A 52 -5.78 5.56 0.26
N THR A 53 -5.06 5.57 -0.86
CA THR A 53 -3.76 4.90 -0.99
C THR A 53 -2.69 5.57 -0.13
N PHE A 54 -2.73 6.90 0.02
CA PHE A 54 -1.85 7.62 0.94
C PHE A 54 -2.03 7.13 2.38
N LEU A 55 -3.26 7.16 2.88
CA LEU A 55 -3.58 6.81 4.26
C LEU A 55 -3.29 5.32 4.54
N PHE A 56 -3.86 4.43 3.73
CA PHE A 56 -3.70 3.01 4.00
C PHE A 56 -2.32 2.50 3.59
N GLY A 57 -1.76 2.96 2.47
CA GLY A 57 -0.41 2.56 2.02
C GLY A 57 0.68 2.95 3.04
N GLY A 58 0.63 4.17 3.57
CA GLY A 58 1.58 4.62 4.60
C GLY A 58 1.49 3.82 5.90
N PHE A 59 0.28 3.48 6.34
CA PHE A 59 0.06 2.68 7.54
C PHE A 59 0.48 1.21 7.35
N ILE A 60 0.02 0.58 6.26
CA ILE A 60 0.31 -0.83 5.95
C ILE A 60 1.81 -1.06 5.78
N MET A 61 2.53 -0.14 5.12
CA MET A 61 3.96 -0.27 4.93
C MET A 61 4.75 -0.07 6.23
N LYS A 62 4.24 0.74 7.17
CA LYS A 62 4.84 0.84 8.49
C LYS A 62 4.55 -0.38 9.37
N LEU A 63 3.36 -0.96 9.27
CA LEU A 63 3.02 -2.23 9.90
C LEU A 63 3.96 -3.35 9.41
N CYS A 64 4.16 -3.45 8.08
CA CYS A 64 5.11 -4.37 7.46
C CYS A 64 6.53 -4.19 8.02
N GLU A 65 7.05 -2.95 8.05
CA GLU A 65 8.35 -2.64 8.63
C GLU A 65 8.46 -3.08 10.10
N SER A 66 7.45 -2.76 10.92
CA SER A 66 7.45 -3.12 12.34
C SER A 66 7.55 -4.63 12.55
N ILE A 67 6.80 -5.42 11.78
CA ILE A 67 6.84 -6.89 11.86
C ILE A 67 8.20 -7.41 11.36
N ALA A 68 8.66 -6.89 10.22
CA ALA A 68 9.91 -7.31 9.58
C ALA A 68 11.15 -7.04 10.45
N VAL A 69 11.11 -6.05 11.33
CA VAL A 69 12.24 -5.69 12.20
C VAL A 69 12.15 -6.34 13.59
N LYS A 70 10.96 -6.50 14.16
CA LYS A 70 10.81 -6.98 15.55
C LYS A 70 10.95 -8.50 15.71
N ILE A 71 10.61 -9.29 14.69
CA ILE A 71 10.68 -10.75 14.77
C ILE A 71 12.14 -11.21 14.58
N LYS A 72 12.70 -11.96 15.55
CA LYS A 72 14.11 -12.38 15.53
C LYS A 72 14.48 -13.36 14.40
N PRO A 73 13.78 -14.50 14.19
CA PRO A 73 14.13 -15.42 13.12
C PRO A 73 13.75 -14.84 11.75
N TYR A 74 14.65 -14.99 10.76
CA TYR A 74 14.50 -14.36 9.43
C TYR A 74 13.26 -14.84 8.68
N ILE A 75 13.07 -16.14 8.56
CA ILE A 75 11.97 -16.72 7.76
C ILE A 75 10.59 -16.31 8.32
N PRO A 76 10.30 -16.48 9.64
CA PRO A 76 9.03 -16.04 10.19
C PRO A 76 8.83 -14.52 10.07
N ALA A 77 9.89 -13.72 10.21
CA ALA A 77 9.76 -12.28 10.09
C ALA A 77 9.32 -11.83 8.70
N ILE A 78 9.94 -12.38 7.64
CA ILE A 78 9.57 -12.05 6.26
C ILE A 78 8.17 -12.58 5.95
N PHE A 79 7.87 -13.81 6.36
CA PHE A 79 6.56 -14.43 6.14
C PHE A 79 5.43 -13.60 6.77
N PHE A 80 5.52 -13.27 8.06
CA PHE A 80 4.47 -12.49 8.73
C PHE A 80 4.42 -11.03 8.28
N ALA A 81 5.56 -10.42 7.94
CA ALA A 81 5.59 -9.04 7.44
C ALA A 81 5.00 -8.90 6.03
N MET A 82 4.96 -9.98 5.25
CA MET A 82 4.24 -10.03 3.99
C MET A 82 2.76 -10.40 4.20
N LEU A 83 2.49 -11.48 4.95
CA LEU A 83 1.16 -12.03 5.11
C LEU A 83 0.20 -11.08 5.81
N ILE A 84 0.56 -10.57 7.00
CA ILE A 84 -0.35 -9.79 7.84
C ILE A 84 -0.74 -8.47 7.16
N PRO A 85 0.21 -7.63 6.70
CA PRO A 85 -0.16 -6.35 6.09
C PRO A 85 -0.89 -6.52 4.76
N SER A 86 -0.53 -7.53 3.96
CA SER A 86 -1.26 -7.84 2.73
C SER A 86 -2.69 -8.26 3.01
N PHE A 87 -2.88 -9.15 3.99
CA PHE A 87 -4.20 -9.60 4.40
C PHE A 87 -5.07 -8.44 4.89
N VAL A 88 -4.54 -7.57 5.77
CA VAL A 88 -5.25 -6.37 6.24
C VAL A 88 -5.64 -5.47 5.07
N SER A 89 -4.72 -5.23 4.12
CA SER A 89 -5.01 -4.42 2.94
C SER A 89 -6.11 -5.01 2.07
N LEU A 90 -6.12 -6.34 1.88
CA LEU A 90 -7.15 -7.02 1.09
C LEU A 90 -8.51 -6.96 1.76
N VAL A 91 -8.57 -7.19 3.08
CA VAL A 91 -9.82 -7.08 3.86
C VAL A 91 -10.37 -5.65 3.79
N LEU A 92 -9.51 -4.64 3.93
CA LEU A 92 -9.93 -3.24 3.84
C LEU A 92 -10.46 -2.89 2.45
N THR A 93 -9.72 -3.25 1.40
CA THR A 93 -10.17 -3.01 0.01
C THR A 93 -11.47 -3.74 -0.29
N PHE A 94 -11.55 -5.03 0.03
CA PHE A 94 -12.77 -5.82 -0.18
C PHE A 94 -13.95 -5.26 0.61
N GLY A 95 -13.73 -4.84 1.85
CA GLY A 95 -14.74 -4.21 2.70
C GLY A 95 -15.26 -2.91 2.09
N VAL A 96 -14.36 -2.04 1.61
CA VAL A 96 -14.76 -0.80 0.93
C VAL A 96 -15.60 -1.09 -0.31
N HIS A 97 -15.21 -2.08 -1.12
CA HIS A 97 -15.96 -2.44 -2.33
C HIS A 97 -17.30 -3.12 -2.03
N SER A 98 -17.38 -3.91 -0.96
CA SER A 98 -18.60 -4.60 -0.55
C SER A 98 -19.63 -3.63 0.05
N LEU A 99 -19.18 -2.71 0.92
CA LEU A 99 -20.05 -1.73 1.57
C LEU A 99 -20.52 -0.63 0.63
N LYS A 100 -19.72 -0.26 -0.37
CA LYS A 100 -20.09 0.77 -1.37
C LYS A 100 -20.91 0.21 -2.54
N GLY A 101 -21.35 -1.05 -2.47
CA GLY A 101 -22.26 -1.65 -3.46
C GLY A 101 -21.64 -1.89 -4.82
N THR A 102 -20.31 -2.09 -4.89
CA THR A 102 -19.67 -2.39 -6.18
C THR A 102 -20.20 -3.75 -6.67
N PRO A 103 -20.71 -3.88 -7.92
CA PRO A 103 -21.34 -5.10 -8.38
C PRO A 103 -20.43 -6.35 -8.33
N ARG A 104 -19.10 -6.14 -8.32
CA ARG A 104 -18.09 -7.20 -8.38
C ARG A 104 -16.90 -6.92 -7.43
N PRO A 105 -17.10 -7.05 -6.12
CA PRO A 105 -16.11 -6.66 -5.11
C PRO A 105 -14.83 -7.52 -5.14
N ILE A 106 -14.94 -8.79 -5.56
CA ILE A 106 -13.78 -9.68 -5.71
C ILE A 106 -12.88 -9.18 -6.85
N GLU A 107 -13.44 -8.88 -8.02
CA GLU A 107 -12.69 -8.41 -9.19
C GLU A 107 -11.96 -7.10 -8.90
N SER A 108 -12.59 -6.19 -8.16
CA SER A 108 -11.96 -4.92 -7.75
C SER A 108 -10.86 -5.09 -6.69
N THR A 109 -10.77 -6.26 -6.03
CA THR A 109 -9.74 -6.56 -5.03
C THR A 109 -8.50 -7.22 -5.66
N ILE A 110 -8.62 -7.83 -6.85
CA ILE A 110 -7.52 -8.49 -7.57
C ILE A 110 -6.32 -7.56 -7.80
N PRO A 111 -6.49 -6.31 -8.30
CA PRO A 111 -5.36 -5.39 -8.45
C PRO A 111 -4.65 -5.11 -7.12
N THR A 112 -5.39 -5.02 -6.02
CA THR A 112 -4.78 -4.83 -4.69
C THR A 112 -3.91 -6.02 -4.32
N ALA A 113 -4.36 -7.26 -4.56
CA ALA A 113 -3.56 -8.46 -4.31
C ALA A 113 -2.27 -8.48 -5.14
N ILE A 114 -2.38 -8.17 -6.43
CA ILE A 114 -1.25 -8.13 -7.37
C ILE A 114 -0.17 -7.16 -6.90
N PHE A 115 -0.55 -5.99 -6.39
CA PHE A 115 0.43 -4.98 -5.97
C PHE A 115 0.87 -5.11 -4.51
N VAL A 116 -0.04 -5.40 -3.57
CA VAL A 116 0.28 -5.33 -2.13
C VAL A 116 1.18 -6.48 -1.67
N ILE A 117 0.97 -7.68 -2.19
CA ILE A 117 1.73 -8.88 -1.81
C ILE A 117 3.22 -8.72 -2.19
N PRO A 118 3.59 -8.44 -3.45
CA PRO A 118 4.99 -8.22 -3.77
C PRO A 118 5.56 -6.97 -3.09
N SER A 119 4.77 -5.89 -2.96
CA SER A 119 5.23 -4.66 -2.30
C SER A 119 5.62 -4.90 -0.84
N THR A 120 4.79 -5.60 -0.07
CA THR A 120 5.08 -5.92 1.34
C THR A 120 6.24 -6.89 1.49
N LEU A 121 6.37 -7.88 0.60
CA LEU A 121 7.52 -8.78 0.58
C LEU A 121 8.84 -8.04 0.34
N ILE A 122 8.89 -7.21 -0.70
CA ILE A 122 10.08 -6.42 -1.07
C ILE A 122 10.41 -5.44 0.06
N TRP A 123 9.41 -4.76 0.62
CA TRP A 123 9.61 -3.81 1.70
C TRP A 123 10.15 -4.49 2.97
N ALA A 124 9.60 -5.63 3.36
CA ALA A 124 10.09 -6.44 4.48
C ALA A 124 11.56 -6.83 4.30
N TYR A 125 11.93 -7.31 3.11
CA TYR A 125 13.31 -7.66 2.77
C TYR A 125 14.25 -6.44 2.90
N ILE A 126 13.90 -5.31 2.29
CA ILE A 126 14.73 -4.10 2.29
C ILE A 126 14.94 -3.60 3.73
N LYS A 127 13.88 -3.53 4.53
CA LYS A 127 13.95 -2.99 5.90
C LYS A 127 14.76 -3.88 6.81
N ARG A 128 14.53 -5.20 6.74
CA ARG A 128 15.29 -6.15 7.55
C ARG A 128 16.77 -6.14 7.21
N LYS A 129 17.13 -6.13 5.92
CA LYS A 129 18.53 -6.04 5.45
C LYS A 129 19.24 -4.78 5.92
N ARG A 130 18.51 -3.67 6.07
CA ARG A 130 19.07 -2.40 6.58
C ARG A 130 19.27 -2.41 8.09
N THR A 131 18.49 -3.18 8.84
CA THR A 131 18.65 -3.32 10.30
C THR A 131 19.64 -4.41 10.69
N SER A 132 19.84 -5.43 9.84
CA SER A 132 20.81 -6.51 10.08
C SER A 132 22.22 -6.19 9.59
N ARG A 133 22.45 -5.01 8.99
CA ARG A 133 23.80 -4.53 8.63
C ARG A 133 24.39 -3.82 9.86
N PRO A 134 25.61 -4.19 10.30
CA PRO A 134 26.29 -3.54 11.42
C PRO A 134 26.55 -2.05 11.13
#